data_AF-A0A427KBX9-F1
#
_entry.id   AF-A0A427KBX9-F1
#
_cell.length_a   1.000
_cell.length_b   1.000
_cell.length_c   1.000
_cell.angle_alpha   90.00
_cell.angle_beta   90.00
_cell.angle_gamma   90.00
#
_symmetry.space_group_name_H-M   'P 1'
#
loop_
_entity.id
_entity.type
_entity.pdbx_description
1 polymer ?
#
loop_
_entity_poly.entity_id
_entity_poly.type
_entity_poly.pdbx_seq_one_letter_code
_entity_poly.pdbx_strand_id
1 'polypeptide(L)'
;MENKENTVTLETPVMRGEQAINTVEVIKPNSGALRGTRLADLAGSDVDTLITVLPRITLPALTKAECLNLDPADLIALAGKVIGFLSPKSDA
;
A
#
# COMPACT_ATOMS: atom_id res chain seq x y z
N MET A 1 8.67 6.67 -21.29
CA MET A 1 8.79 5.64 -20.24
C MET A 1 8.00 6.16 -19.07
N GLU A 2 6.80 5.62 -18.83
CA GLU A 2 5.96 6.09 -17.71
C GLU A 2 6.66 5.72 -16.40
N ASN A 3 7.14 6.74 -15.68
CA ASN A 3 7.42 6.59 -14.25
C ASN A 3 6.07 6.30 -13.59
N LYS A 4 5.78 5.03 -13.31
CA LYS A 4 4.69 4.68 -12.40
C LYS A 4 5.12 5.07 -10.99
N GLU A 5 5.02 6.36 -10.66
CA GLU A 5 5.39 6.93 -9.36
C GLU A 5 4.72 6.21 -8.17
N ASN A 6 3.66 5.46 -8.43
CA ASN A 6 2.88 4.74 -7.45
C ASN A 6 3.21 3.24 -7.36
N THR A 7 4.21 2.75 -8.09
CA THR A 7 4.66 1.35 -7.98
C THR A 7 5.78 1.21 -6.96
N VAL A 8 5.69 0.15 -6.16
CA VAL A 8 6.71 -0.32 -5.23
C VAL A 8 7.23 -1.66 -5.73
N THR A 9 8.54 -1.78 -5.89
CA THR A 9 9.20 -3.08 -6.08
C THR A 9 9.47 -3.65 -4.69
N LEU A 10 8.96 -4.85 -4.43
CA LEU A 10 9.13 -5.52 -3.15
C LEU A 10 10.54 -6.10 -3.05
N GLU A 11 11.20 -5.88 -1.92
CA GLU A 11 12.45 -6.54 -1.56
C GLU A 11 12.22 -8.03 -1.33
N THR A 12 11.09 -8.37 -0.69
CA THR A 12 10.65 -9.76 -0.50
C THR A 12 9.37 -10.01 -1.30
N PRO A 13 9.45 -10.76 -2.41
CA PRO A 13 8.28 -11.02 -3.25
C PRO A 13 7.17 -11.75 -2.50
N VAL A 14 5.92 -11.33 -2.71
CA VAL A 14 4.76 -12.04 -2.18
C VAL A 14 4.48 -13.27 -3.06
N MET A 15 4.47 -14.44 -2.44
CA MET A 15 4.22 -15.71 -3.14
C MET A 15 2.75 -16.09 -3.12
N ARG A 16 2.16 -16.27 -4.31
CA ARG A 16 0.79 -16.75 -4.50
C ARG A 16 0.82 -18.06 -5.28
N GLY A 17 1.03 -19.15 -4.56
CA GLY A 17 1.36 -20.44 -5.15
C GLY A 17 2.73 -20.37 -5.84
N GLU A 18 2.77 -20.61 -7.15
CA GLU A 18 3.99 -20.51 -7.97
C GLU A 18 4.24 -19.09 -8.49
N GLN A 19 3.26 -18.18 -8.36
CA GLN A 19 3.40 -16.81 -8.84
C GLN A 19 4.10 -15.93 -7.80
N ALA A 20 5.19 -15.29 -8.19
CA ALA A 20 5.86 -14.26 -7.41
C ALA A 20 5.38 -12.86 -7.80
N ILE A 21 4.85 -12.12 -6.83
CA ILE A 21 4.51 -10.70 -6.97
C ILE A 21 5.72 -9.90 -6.52
N ASN A 22 6.47 -9.37 -7.49
CA ASN A 22 7.67 -8.56 -7.24
C ASN A 22 7.36 -7.06 -7.20
N THR A 23 6.24 -6.64 -7.78
CA THR A 23 5.87 -5.23 -7.88
C THR A 23 4.40 -5.08 -7.54
N VAL A 24 4.11 -4.01 -6.81
CA VAL A 24 2.76 -3.64 -6.39
C VAL A 24 2.54 -2.17 -6.69
N GLU A 25 1.49 -1.88 -7.46
CA GLU A 25 1.03 -0.53 -7.72
C GLU A 25 0.01 -0.10 -6.66
N VAL A 26 0.23 1.05 -6.03
CA VAL A 26 -0.68 1.64 -5.04
C VAL A 26 -1.59 2.64 -5.72
N ILE A 27 -2.89 2.39 -5.70
CA ILE A 27 -3.92 3.24 -6.31
C ILE A 27 -4.30 4.33 -5.31
N LYS A 28 -4.42 5.58 -5.78
CA LYS A 28 -4.90 6.69 -4.95
C LYS A 28 -6.27 6.33 -4.31
N PRO A 29 -6.37 6.25 -2.97
CA PRO A 29 -7.61 5.87 -2.31
C PRO A 29 -8.69 6.95 -2.47
N ASN A 30 -9.94 6.53 -2.63
CA ASN A 30 -11.10 7.38 -2.35
C ASN A 30 -11.57 7.16 -0.90
N SER A 31 -12.47 8.01 -0.40
CA SER A 31 -12.97 7.92 0.97
C SER A 31 -13.61 6.56 1.30
N GLY A 32 -14.23 5.91 0.30
CA GLY A 32 -14.84 4.59 0.47
C GLY A 32 -13.83 3.45 0.66
N ALA A 33 -12.62 3.59 0.12
CA ALA A 33 -11.53 2.65 0.32
C ALA A 33 -10.94 2.73 1.74
N LEU A 34 -11.03 3.89 2.38
CA LEU A 34 -10.55 4.15 3.74
C LEU A 34 -11.58 3.82 4.84
N ARG A 35 -12.75 3.29 4.48
CA ARG A 35 -13.80 2.99 5.46
C ARG A 35 -13.32 2.00 6.54
N GLY A 36 -13.77 2.22 7.77
CA GLY A 36 -13.44 1.36 8.90
C GLY A 36 -12.03 1.55 9.45
N THR A 37 -11.32 2.61 9.06
CA THR A 37 -10.07 3.04 9.67
C THR A 37 -10.15 4.51 10.08
N ARG A 38 -9.26 4.94 10.97
CA ARG A 38 -9.14 6.34 11.35
C ARG A 38 -8.07 6.99 10.49
N LEU A 39 -8.35 8.16 9.95
CA LEU A 39 -7.39 8.88 9.09
C LEU A 39 -6.09 9.24 9.83
N ALA A 40 -6.18 9.54 11.13
CA ALA A 40 -5.01 9.82 11.96
C ALA A 40 -4.09 8.60 12.07
N ASP A 41 -4.66 7.41 12.26
CA ASP A 41 -3.92 6.16 12.38
C ASP A 41 -3.26 5.81 11.03
N LEU A 42 -3.98 6.03 9.92
CA LEU A 42 -3.43 5.86 8.58
C LEU A 42 -2.29 6.84 8.27
N ALA A 43 -2.43 8.11 8.66
CA ALA A 43 -1.38 9.12 8.52
C ALA A 43 -0.15 8.80 9.39
N GLY A 44 -0.36 8.14 10.53
CA GLY A 44 0.68 7.64 11.43
C GLY A 44 1.32 6.32 11.01
N SER A 45 0.98 5.77 9.83
CA SER A 45 1.43 4.44 9.38
C SER A 45 1.08 3.30 10.33
N ASP A 46 -0.06 3.35 11.00
CA ASP A 46 -0.52 2.25 11.85
C ASP A 46 -0.68 0.95 11.04
N VAL A 47 -0.08 -0.13 11.54
CA VAL A 47 0.08 -1.40 10.81
C VAL A 47 -1.28 -2.06 10.54
N ASP A 48 -2.16 -2.13 11.53
CA ASP A 48 -3.49 -2.75 11.38
C ASP A 48 -4.38 -1.96 10.42
N THR A 49 -4.26 -0.64 10.46
CA THR A 49 -4.91 0.28 9.54
C THR A 49 -4.42 0.09 8.11
N LEU A 50 -3.10 -0.03 7.91
CA LEU A 50 -2.50 -0.30 6.59
C LEU A 50 -2.94 -1.67 6.05
N ILE A 51 -2.89 -2.73 6.85
CA ILE A 51 -3.35 -4.08 6.46
C ILE A 51 -4.84 -4.09 6.06
N THR A 52 -5.64 -3.20 6.66
CA THR A 52 -7.05 -3.06 6.30
C THR A 52 -7.25 -2.35 4.96
N VAL A 53 -6.39 -1.39 4.62
CA VAL A 53 -6.53 -0.53 3.44
C VAL A 53 -5.80 -1.09 2.22
N LEU A 54 -4.56 -1.57 2.35
CA LEU A 54 -3.71 -2.03 1.25
C LEU A 54 -4.43 -3.02 0.30
N PRO A 55 -5.19 -4.03 0.78
CA PRO A 55 -5.93 -4.93 -0.10
C PRO A 55 -6.93 -4.27 -1.06
N ARG A 56 -7.39 -3.06 -0.72
CA ARG A 56 -8.41 -2.32 -1.48
C ARG A 56 -7.80 -1.39 -2.53
N ILE A 57 -6.50 -1.12 -2.41
CA ILE A 57 -5.83 -0.05 -3.17
C ILE A 57 -4.51 -0.53 -3.77
N THR A 58 -4.29 -1.83 -3.89
CA THR A 58 -3.08 -2.40 -4.50
C THR A 58 -3.41 -3.15 -5.77
N LEU A 59 -2.47 -3.16 -6.72
CA LEU A 59 -2.54 -3.94 -7.94
C LEU A 59 -1.18 -4.64 -8.19
N PRO A 60 -1.12 -5.99 -8.19
CA PRO A 60 -2.22 -6.90 -7.89
C PRO A 60 -2.77 -6.68 -6.47
N ALA A 61 -4.07 -6.90 -6.29
CA ALA A 61 -4.70 -6.75 -4.98
C ALA A 61 -4.06 -7.72 -4.00
N LEU A 62 -3.40 -7.17 -2.98
CA LEU A 62 -2.88 -7.94 -1.88
C LEU A 62 -4.04 -8.43 -1.01
N THR A 63 -3.88 -9.56 -0.37
CA THR A 63 -4.80 -10.04 0.67
C THR A 63 -4.33 -9.56 2.04
N LYS A 64 -5.22 -9.60 3.05
CA LYS A 64 -4.81 -9.29 4.43
C LYS A 64 -3.71 -10.23 4.92
N ALA A 65 -3.78 -11.52 4.56
CA ALA A 65 -2.78 -12.50 4.93
C ALA A 65 -1.42 -12.19 4.27
N GLU A 66 -1.41 -11.77 3.01
CA GLU A 66 -0.18 -11.32 2.34
C GLU A 66 0.37 -10.07 3.02
N CYS A 67 -0.48 -9.09 3.36
CA CYS A 67 -0.04 -7.88 4.06
C CYS A 67 0.55 -8.16 5.46
N LEU A 68 0.00 -9.12 6.19
CA LEU A 68 0.50 -9.56 7.50
C LEU A 68 1.88 -10.21 7.44
N ASN A 69 2.26 -10.76 6.27
CA ASN A 69 3.53 -11.44 6.05
C ASN A 69 4.49 -10.61 5.17
N LEU A 70 4.17 -9.35 4.87
CA LEU A 70 5.09 -8.46 4.19
C LEU A 70 6.34 -8.25 5.03
N ASP A 71 7.48 -8.11 4.35
CA ASP A 71 8.67 -7.60 5.01
C ASP A 71 8.40 -6.19 5.58
N PRO A 72 8.91 -5.85 6.77
CA PRO A 72 8.72 -4.52 7.35
C PRO A 72 9.18 -3.37 6.43
N ALA A 73 10.26 -3.54 5.65
CA ALA A 73 10.72 -2.53 4.69
C ALA A 73 9.71 -2.33 3.56
N ASP A 74 9.14 -3.42 3.04
CA ASP A 74 8.10 -3.38 2.00
C ASP A 74 6.81 -2.74 2.51
N LEU A 75 6.41 -3.04 3.74
CA LEU A 75 5.24 -2.41 4.37
C LEU A 75 5.44 -0.89 4.51
N ILE A 76 6.63 -0.45 4.95
CA ILE A 76 6.97 0.97 5.06
C ILE A 76 6.99 1.65 3.68
N ALA A 77 7.53 0.99 2.65
CA ALA A 77 7.54 1.52 1.30
C ALA A 77 6.12 1.74 0.75
N LEU A 78 5.22 0.77 0.98
CA LEU A 78 3.80 0.89 0.62
C LEU A 78 3.10 1.99 1.44
N ALA A 79 3.35 2.07 2.75
CA ALA A 79 2.79 3.10 3.62
C ALA A 79 3.17 4.51 3.17
N GLY A 80 4.42 4.72 2.75
CA GLY A 80 4.90 5.99 2.22
C GLY A 80 4.11 6.46 0.99
N LYS A 81 3.73 5.53 0.09
CA LYS A 81 2.86 5.86 -1.05
C LYS A 81 1.45 6.23 -0.61
N VAL A 82 0.87 5.48 0.33
CA VAL A 82 -0.47 5.76 0.85
C VAL A 82 -0.53 7.14 1.50
N ILE A 83 0.44 7.48 2.35
CA ILE A 83 0.52 8.78 3.00
C ILE A 83 0.77 9.90 2.00
N GLY A 84 1.59 9.65 0.98
CA GLY A 84 1.81 10.59 -0.13
C GLY A 84 0.50 11.01 -0.82
N PHE A 85 -0.51 10.14 -0.87
CA PHE A 85 -1.84 10.48 -1.40
C PHE A 85 -2.73 11.25 -0.44
N LEU A 86 -2.49 11.17 0.88
CA LEU A 86 -3.25 11.86 1.91
C LEU A 86 -2.74 13.28 2.14
N SER A 87 -1.47 13.53 1.86
CA SER A 87 -0.93 14.88 1.83
C SER A 87 -1.63 15.69 0.73
N PRO A 88 -2.06 16.94 1.01
CA PRO A 88 -2.41 17.87 -0.04
C PRO A 88 -1.24 17.90 -1.02
N LYS A 89 -1.53 17.82 -2.32
CA LYS A 89 -0.48 17.98 -3.34
C LYS A 89 0.20 19.31 -3.02
N SER A 90 1.48 19.30 -2.65
CA SER A 90 2.27 20.52 -2.65
C SER A 90 2.36 20.91 -4.13
N ASP A 91 1.40 21.68 -4.61
CA ASP A 91 1.58 22.46 -5.83
C ASP A 91 2.70 23.45 -5.51
N ALA A 92 3.92 23.08 -5.88
CA ALA A 92 5.08 23.94 -5.98
C ALA A 92 5.57 23.89 -7.42
#